data_AF-A0A7Y3V8X7-F1
#
_entry.id   AF-A0A7Y3V8X7-F1
#
_cell.length_a   1.000
_cell.length_b   1.000
_cell.length_c   1.000
_cell.angle_alpha   90.00
_cell.angle_beta   90.00
_cell.angle_gamma   90.00
#
_symmetry.space_group_name_H-M   'P 1'
#
loop_
_entity.id
_entity.type
_entity.pdbx_description
1 polymer ?
#
loop_
_entity_poly.entity_id
_entity_poly.type
_entity_poly.pdbx_seq_one_letter_code
_entity_poly.pdbx_strand_id
1 'polypeptide(L)'
;MDQSKSYVFRIVRDSNVGVDPTKHEIESSKIGSVEGNTLKNVPDTTTLKQLKEALKLSAGAEVHFVKKTDRDNEIKDLNQVVTDEYEIVVVAKGGTTGYYEIEVQ
;
A
#
# COMPACT_ATOMS: atom_id res chain seq x y z
N MET A 1 -5.11 27.59 54.24
CA MET A 1 -5.99 27.79 53.07
C MET A 1 -5.32 27.10 51.90
N ASP A 2 -5.84 25.95 51.54
CA ASP A 2 -5.27 25.04 50.54
C ASP A 2 -5.95 25.29 49.20
N GLN A 3 -5.19 25.65 48.16
CA GLN A 3 -5.66 25.64 46.77
C GLN A 3 -4.51 25.28 45.83
N SER A 4 -4.03 24.05 45.89
CA SER A 4 -3.32 23.45 44.75
C SER A 4 -4.35 22.96 43.73
N LYS A 5 -4.74 23.83 42.79
CA LYS A 5 -5.47 23.39 41.59
C LYS A 5 -4.49 23.34 40.40
N SER A 6 -3.82 22.20 40.26
CA SER A 6 -3.09 21.88 39.03
C SER A 6 -4.11 21.55 37.95
N TYR A 7 -4.28 22.45 36.98
CA TYR A 7 -5.02 22.15 35.75
C TYR A 7 -4.19 21.20 34.90
N VAL A 8 -4.51 19.92 34.95
CA VAL A 8 -4.00 18.95 33.98
C VAL A 8 -4.80 19.13 32.70
N PHE A 9 -4.25 19.87 31.74
CA PHE A 9 -4.74 19.86 30.37
C PHE A 9 -4.46 18.47 29.78
N ARG A 10 -5.46 17.59 29.84
CA ARG A 10 -5.46 16.39 29.00
C ARG A 10 -5.65 16.87 27.58
N ILE A 11 -4.56 16.99 26.83
CA ILE A 11 -4.64 16.93 25.37
C ILE A 11 -5.11 15.50 25.10
N VAL A 12 -6.41 15.32 24.96
CA VAL A 12 -6.93 14.17 24.24
C VAL A 12 -6.36 14.39 22.84
N ARG A 13 -5.27 13.69 22.51
CA ARG A 13 -4.95 13.49 21.10
C ARG A 13 -6.14 12.69 20.60
N ASP A 14 -7.11 13.43 20.10
CA ASP A 14 -8.15 12.92 19.26
C ASP A 14 -7.40 12.02 18.29
N SER A 15 -7.55 10.71 18.48
CA SER A 15 -7.10 9.74 17.51
C SER A 15 -8.11 9.82 16.37
N ASN A 16 -8.20 11.00 15.76
CA ASN A 16 -8.39 11.10 14.34
C ASN A 16 -7.28 10.21 13.80
N VAL A 17 -7.63 8.97 13.49
CA VAL A 17 -6.94 8.18 12.48
C VAL A 17 -7.15 8.98 11.19
N GLY A 18 -6.50 10.14 11.12
CA GLY A 18 -6.45 10.98 9.96
C GLY A 18 -5.81 10.08 8.93
N VAL A 19 -6.57 9.79 7.88
CA VAL A 19 -6.01 9.29 6.64
C VAL A 19 -4.81 10.17 6.33
N ASP A 20 -3.60 9.64 6.52
CA ASP A 20 -2.39 10.34 6.15
C ASP A 20 -2.37 10.33 4.61
N PRO A 21 -2.61 11.47 3.96
CA PRO A 21 -2.79 11.51 2.52
C PRO A 21 -1.49 11.22 1.77
N THR A 22 -0.35 11.11 2.47
CA THR A 22 0.95 10.81 1.87
C THR A 22 1.30 9.31 1.91
N LYS A 23 0.51 8.50 2.63
CA LYS A 23 0.78 7.07 2.75
C LYS A 23 0.44 6.30 1.47
N HIS A 24 1.47 5.70 0.91
CA HIS A 24 1.45 4.88 -0.30
C HIS A 24 1.94 3.45 -0.01
N GLU A 25 1.54 2.91 1.14
CA GLU A 25 2.05 1.62 1.63
C GLU A 25 1.11 0.46 1.33
N ILE A 26 1.69 -0.70 1.00
CA ILE A 26 1.00 -2.00 1.10
C ILE A 26 1.10 -2.44 2.57
N GLU A 27 0.00 -2.35 3.31
CA GLU A 27 -0.03 -2.71 4.74
C GLU A 27 0.09 -4.23 4.95
N SER A 28 -0.50 -5.01 4.05
CA SER A 28 -0.42 -6.47 4.06
C SER A 28 -0.90 -7.04 2.73
N SER A 29 -0.61 -8.32 2.49
CA SER A 29 -1.14 -9.07 1.36
C SER A 29 -1.62 -10.45 1.81
N LYS A 30 -2.67 -10.96 1.19
CA LYS A 30 -3.09 -12.37 1.32
C LYS A 30 -2.34 -13.30 0.37
N ILE A 31 -1.64 -12.74 -0.62
CA ILE A 31 -0.82 -13.47 -1.60
C ILE A 31 0.61 -12.94 -1.48
N GLY A 32 1.55 -13.82 -1.15
CA GLY A 32 2.93 -13.44 -0.90
C GLY A 32 3.14 -12.75 0.45
N SER A 33 4.28 -12.10 0.61
CA SER A 33 4.70 -11.40 1.83
C SER A 33 5.41 -10.10 1.49
N VAL A 34 5.00 -9.01 2.14
CA VAL A 34 5.58 -7.68 1.92
C VAL A 34 6.84 -7.55 2.78
N GLU A 35 7.98 -7.39 2.12
CA GLU A 35 9.27 -7.14 2.74
C GLU A 35 9.86 -5.84 2.18
N GLY A 36 9.72 -4.74 2.92
CA GLY A 36 10.10 -3.42 2.43
C GLY A 36 9.31 -3.04 1.17
N ASN A 37 10.01 -2.78 0.07
CA ASN A 37 9.43 -2.43 -1.23
C ASN A 37 9.30 -3.64 -2.18
N THR A 38 9.25 -4.86 -1.64
CA THR A 38 9.14 -6.07 -2.45
C THR A 38 8.00 -6.94 -1.94
N LEU A 39 7.14 -7.42 -2.84
CA LEU A 39 6.15 -8.45 -2.57
C LEU A 39 6.70 -9.80 -3.02
N LYS A 40 7.11 -10.61 -2.05
CA LYS A 40 7.75 -11.90 -2.26
C LYS A 40 6.78 -13.05 -2.26
N ASN A 41 7.23 -14.20 -2.76
CA ASN A 41 6.51 -15.48 -2.68
C ASN A 41 5.13 -15.43 -3.35
N VAL A 42 5.01 -14.72 -4.47
CA VAL A 42 3.78 -14.68 -5.27
C VAL A 42 3.71 -15.96 -6.11
N PRO A 43 2.66 -16.78 -6.01
CA PRO A 43 2.53 -17.96 -6.87
C PRO A 43 2.52 -17.58 -8.37
N ASP A 44 3.26 -18.30 -9.21
CA ASP A 44 3.33 -18.14 -10.68
C ASP A 44 1.98 -18.22 -11.42
N THR A 45 0.94 -18.74 -10.78
CA THR A 45 -0.42 -18.81 -11.33
C THR A 45 -1.30 -17.61 -10.96
N THR A 46 -0.77 -16.66 -10.18
CA THR A 46 -1.53 -15.50 -9.70
C THR A 46 -1.78 -14.51 -10.82
N THR A 47 -3.03 -14.13 -11.03
CA THR A 47 -3.39 -13.03 -11.95
C THR A 47 -3.29 -11.66 -11.27
N LEU A 48 -3.08 -10.61 -12.06
CA LEU A 48 -3.04 -9.23 -11.57
C LEU A 48 -4.32 -8.85 -10.81
N LYS A 49 -5.47 -9.36 -11.24
CA LYS A 49 -6.76 -9.19 -10.54
C LYS A 49 -6.74 -9.81 -9.16
N GLN A 50 -6.34 -11.08 -9.04
CA GLN A 50 -6.25 -11.77 -7.76
C GLN A 50 -5.26 -11.07 -6.82
N LEU A 51 -4.12 -10.62 -7.38
CA LEU A 51 -3.13 -9.86 -6.64
C LEU A 51 -3.76 -8.57 -6.09
N LYS A 52 -4.41 -7.77 -6.95
CA LYS A 52 -5.08 -6.51 -6.55
C LYS A 52 -6.08 -6.71 -5.41
N GLU A 53 -6.88 -7.77 -5.48
CA GLU A 53 -7.88 -8.10 -4.46
C GLU A 53 -7.24 -8.63 -3.15
N ALA A 54 -6.03 -9.17 -3.21
CA ALA A 54 -5.28 -9.67 -2.06
C ALA A 54 -4.54 -8.57 -1.29
N LEU A 55 -4.26 -7.43 -1.92
CA LEU A 55 -3.52 -6.32 -1.32
C LEU A 55 -4.42 -5.50 -0.38
N LYS A 56 -3.90 -5.22 0.81
CA LYS A 56 -4.44 -4.21 1.71
C LYS A 56 -3.53 -3.00 1.66
N LEU A 57 -4.07 -1.87 1.19
CA LEU A 57 -3.34 -0.62 1.04
C LEU A 57 -3.62 0.32 2.21
N SER A 58 -2.76 1.33 2.35
CA SER A 58 -3.01 2.50 3.19
C SER A 58 -4.37 3.13 2.88
N ALA A 59 -5.03 3.67 3.90
CA ALA A 59 -6.38 4.20 3.76
C ALA A 59 -6.49 5.34 2.72
N GLY A 60 -7.28 5.12 1.68
CA GLY A 60 -7.47 6.06 0.58
C GLY A 60 -6.40 6.00 -0.51
N ALA A 61 -5.46 5.07 -0.43
CA ALA A 61 -4.52 4.81 -1.52
C ALA A 61 -5.16 3.92 -2.60
N GLU A 62 -4.70 4.09 -3.83
CA GLU A 62 -5.09 3.29 -4.99
C GLU A 62 -3.92 2.45 -5.48
N VAL A 63 -4.22 1.35 -6.16
CA VAL A 63 -3.21 0.47 -6.76
C VAL A 63 -3.45 0.26 -8.25
N HIS A 64 -2.36 0.33 -8.99
CA HIS A 64 -2.29 -0.08 -10.38
C HIS A 64 -0.97 -0.82 -10.64
N PHE A 65 -0.83 -1.39 -11.84
CA PHE A 65 0.32 -2.20 -12.21
C PHE A 65 0.94 -1.65 -13.48
N VAL A 66 2.26 -1.74 -13.57
CA VAL A 66 3.05 -1.30 -14.72
C VAL A 66 4.12 -2.33 -15.02
N LYS A 67 4.76 -2.23 -16.18
CA LYS A 67 5.99 -2.96 -16.44
C LYS A 67 7.18 -2.17 -15.90
N LYS A 68 8.18 -2.85 -15.33
CA LYS A 68 9.43 -2.23 -14.85
C LYS A 68 10.12 -1.38 -15.92
N THR A 69 10.04 -1.81 -17.17
CA THR A 69 10.63 -1.12 -18.33
C THR A 69 9.79 0.03 -18.88
N ASP A 70 8.52 0.14 -18.46
CA ASP A 70 7.55 1.08 -19.02
C ASP A 70 6.54 1.52 -17.94
N ARG A 71 7.03 2.31 -16.98
CA ARG A 71 6.25 2.75 -15.81
C ARG A 71 5.18 3.79 -16.12
N ASP A 72 5.20 4.39 -17.31
CA ASP A 72 4.20 5.36 -17.74
C ASP A 72 2.92 4.69 -18.28
N ASN A 73 2.98 3.39 -18.58
CA ASN A 73 1.87 2.63 -19.15
C ASN A 73 1.28 1.62 -18.15
N GLU A 74 0.09 1.94 -17.67
CA GLU A 74 -0.66 1.05 -16.79
C GLU A 74 -1.17 -0.20 -17.53
N ILE A 75 -0.95 -1.36 -16.92
CA ILE A 75 -1.50 -2.64 -17.37
C ILE A 75 -3.00 -2.67 -17.06
N LYS A 76 -3.82 -2.56 -18.10
CA LYS A 76 -5.29 -2.57 -17.99
C LYS A 76 -5.90 -3.97 -17.99
N ASP A 77 -5.22 -4.95 -18.58
CA ASP A 77 -5.68 -6.33 -18.62
C ASP A 77 -5.27 -7.07 -17.35
N LEU A 78 -6.17 -7.08 -16.36
CA LEU A 78 -5.92 -7.70 -15.07
C LEU A 78 -6.07 -9.23 -15.06
N ASN A 79 -6.45 -9.85 -16.18
CA ASN A 79 -6.52 -11.31 -16.28
C ASN A 79 -5.16 -11.94 -16.60
N GLN A 80 -4.14 -11.13 -16.87
CA GLN A 80 -2.78 -11.60 -17.11
C GLN A 80 -2.17 -12.13 -15.82
N VAL A 81 -1.36 -13.17 -15.97
CA VAL A 81 -0.53 -13.73 -14.90
C VAL A 81 0.55 -12.71 -14.54
N VAL A 82 0.80 -12.56 -13.25
CA VAL A 82 1.84 -11.68 -12.70
C VAL A 82 3.21 -12.27 -13.03
N THR A 83 4.15 -11.42 -13.44
CA THR A 83 5.55 -11.79 -13.68
C THR A 83 6.49 -10.86 -12.92
N ASP A 84 7.76 -11.26 -12.78
CA ASP A 84 8.81 -10.41 -12.18
C ASP A 84 9.11 -9.15 -13.00
N GLU A 85 8.59 -9.04 -14.23
CA GLU A 85 8.68 -7.83 -15.06
C GLU A 85 7.67 -6.77 -14.64
N TYR A 86 6.70 -7.11 -13.79
CA TYR A 86 5.66 -6.20 -13.32
C TYR A 86 6.07 -5.53 -12.00
N GLU A 87 5.44 -4.39 -11.77
CA GLU A 87 5.64 -3.57 -10.59
C GLU A 87 4.28 -3.08 -10.08
N ILE A 88 4.13 -3.06 -8.76
CA ILE A 88 2.92 -2.55 -8.10
C ILE A 88 3.16 -1.07 -7.81
N VAL A 89 2.22 -0.24 -8.25
CA VAL A 89 2.25 1.18 -8.01
C VAL A 89 1.12 1.55 -7.06
N VAL A 90 1.48 2.07 -5.89
CA VAL A 90 0.53 2.52 -4.88
C VAL A 90 0.51 4.04 -4.88
N VAL A 91 -0.63 4.64 -5.17
CA VAL A 91 -0.79 6.09 -5.21
C VAL A 91 -1.57 6.51 -3.98
N ALA A 92 -0.95 7.29 -3.10
CA ALA A 92 -1.63 7.85 -1.94
C ALA A 92 -2.70 8.86 -2.39
N LYS A 93 -3.70 9.10 -1.55
CA LYS A 93 -4.75 10.09 -1.81
C LYS A 93 -4.22 11.49 -2.16
N GLY A 94 -3.06 11.86 -1.59
CA GLY A 94 -2.36 13.13 -1.84
C GLY A 94 -1.49 13.15 -3.10
N GLY A 95 -1.48 12.07 -3.88
CA GLY A 95 -0.77 11.98 -5.16
C GLY A 95 0.68 11.50 -5.09
N THR A 96 1.20 11.17 -3.90
CA THR A 96 2.54 10.56 -3.78
C THR A 96 2.49 9.09 -4.16
N THR A 97 3.51 8.63 -4.88
CA THR A 97 3.56 7.28 -5.44
C THR A 97 4.63 6.42 -4.79
N GLY A 98 4.25 5.20 -4.43
CA GLY A 98 5.11 4.11 -3.99
C GLY A 98 5.24 3.04 -5.05
N TYR A 99 6.42 2.44 -5.12
CA TYR A 99 6.77 1.40 -6.07
C TYR A 99 7.16 0.13 -5.31
N TYR A 100 6.59 -1.00 -5.72
CA TYR A 100 6.91 -2.30 -5.15
C TYR A 100 7.25 -3.30 -6.24
N GLU A 101 8.39 -3.95 -6.08
CA GLU A 101 8.79 -5.09 -6.90
C GLU A 101 7.96 -6.32 -6.56
N ILE A 102 7.85 -7.22 -7.52
CA ILE A 102 7.20 -8.52 -7.35
C ILE A 102 8.26 -9.60 -7.58
N GLU A 103 8.28 -10.60 -6.70
CA GLU A 103 9.03 -11.85 -6.88
C GLU A 103 8.03 -13.02 -6.94
N VAL A 104 7.89 -13.61 -8.12
CA VAL A 104 7.12 -14.84 -8.35
C VAL A 104 7.94 -16.09 -8.04
N GLN A 105 7.27 -17.16 -7.63
CA GLN A 105 7.86 -18.48 -7.34
C GLN A 105 7.74 -19.44 -8.50
#